data_AF-A0A8J2L3K1-F1
#
_entry.id   AF-A0A8J2L3K1-F1
#
_cell.length_a   1.000
_cell.length_b   1.000
_cell.length_c   1.000
_cell.angle_alpha   90.00
_cell.angle_beta   90.00
_cell.angle_gamma   90.00
#
_symmetry.space_group_name_H-M   'P 1'
#
loop_
_entity.id
_entity.type
_entity.pdbx_description
1 polymer ?
#
loop_
_entity_poly.entity_id
_entity_poly.type
_entity_poly.pdbx_seq_one_letter_code
_entity_poly.pdbx_strand_id
1 'polypeptide(L)'
;MYLVVEFLEDPKVYSVISAENVVDGSVRANVADYLGKPTKVIWGKKNFDAVLRGQGSKREMNVMCNSLAKSAAVSDGGSNDNAQQNEIVVTKKISAKRSERAKKSRDIASVLAKRSKSAGVNSSTFNE
;
A
#
# COMPACT_ATOMS: atom_id res chain seq x y z
N MET A 1 -7.30 4.42 -19.24
CA MET A 1 -8.20 3.46 -18.58
C MET A 1 -7.37 2.38 -17.89
N TYR A 2 -7.74 1.98 -16.68
CA TYR A 2 -7.09 0.90 -15.93
C TYR A 2 -8.04 -0.27 -15.73
N LEU A 3 -7.48 -1.46 -15.62
CA LEU A 3 -8.19 -2.73 -15.47
C LEU A 3 -7.71 -3.44 -14.22
N VAL A 4 -8.62 -4.13 -13.53
CA VAL A 4 -8.24 -5.15 -12.54
C VAL A 4 -8.22 -6.50 -13.25
N VAL A 5 -7.14 -7.23 -13.07
CA VAL A 5 -6.96 -8.57 -13.63
C VAL A 5 -6.66 -9.59 -12.53
N GLU A 6 -7.21 -10.78 -12.70
CA GLU A 6 -6.87 -11.97 -11.92
C GLU A 6 -6.02 -12.88 -12.80
N PHE A 7 -4.77 -13.11 -12.42
CA PHE A 7 -3.91 -14.08 -13.12
C PHE A 7 -4.40 -15.49 -12.83
N LEU A 8 -4.47 -16.31 -13.88
CA LEU A 8 -4.92 -17.71 -13.78
C LEU A 8 -3.82 -18.67 -13.30
N GLU A 9 -2.61 -18.17 -13.07
CA GLU A 9 -1.53 -18.94 -12.44
C GLU A 9 -1.73 -19.02 -10.92
N ASP A 10 -1.44 -20.18 -10.33
CA ASP A 10 -1.43 -20.35 -8.88
C ASP A 10 -0.10 -19.88 -8.27
N PRO A 11 -0.11 -19.15 -7.14
CA PRO A 11 -1.30 -18.69 -6.40
C PRO A 11 -2.02 -17.56 -7.14
N LYS A 12 -3.36 -17.51 -7.04
CA LYS A 12 -4.16 -16.44 -7.67
C LYS A 12 -3.68 -15.05 -7.26
N VAL A 13 -3.19 -14.28 -8.23
CA VAL A 13 -2.73 -12.89 -8.04
C VAL A 13 -3.70 -11.92 -8.69
N TYR A 14 -4.06 -10.87 -7.95
CA TYR A 14 -4.80 -9.73 -8.48
C TYR A 14 -3.86 -8.56 -8.74
N SER A 15 -4.05 -7.87 -9.85
CA SER A 15 -3.24 -6.70 -10.17
C SER A 15 -4.01 -5.66 -10.98
N VAL A 16 -3.49 -4.43 -10.97
CA VAL A 16 -3.98 -3.32 -11.78
C VAL A 16 -3.04 -3.09 -12.96
N ILE A 17 -3.57 -3.20 -14.17
CA ILE A 17 -2.85 -2.90 -15.41
C ILE A 17 -3.53 -1.76 -16.16
N SER A 18 -2.81 -1.12 -17.07
CA SER A 18 -3.44 -0.27 -18.08
C SER A 18 -4.03 -1.12 -19.21
N ALA A 19 -5.08 -0.59 -19.85
CA ALA A 19 -5.75 -1.31 -20.94
C ALA A 19 -4.82 -1.60 -22.14
N GLU A 20 -3.78 -0.80 -22.34
CA GLU A 20 -2.79 -1.00 -23.42
C GLU A 20 -2.03 -2.34 -23.29
N ASN A 21 -1.94 -2.89 -22.08
CA ASN A 21 -1.27 -4.16 -21.80
C ASN A 21 -2.13 -5.39 -22.15
N VAL A 22 -3.37 -5.22 -22.58
CA VAL A 22 -4.14 -6.35 -23.12
C VAL A 22 -3.63 -6.64 -24.54
N VAL A 23 -3.31 -7.90 -24.82
CA VAL A 23 -2.68 -8.31 -26.09
C VAL A 23 -3.65 -8.14 -27.27
N ASP A 24 -4.90 -8.54 -27.08
CA ASP A 24 -5.93 -8.50 -28.12
C ASP A 24 -6.52 -7.09 -28.27
N GLY A 25 -6.39 -6.51 -29.47
CA GLY A 25 -6.98 -5.22 -29.84
C GLY A 25 -8.51 -5.18 -29.72
N SER A 26 -9.18 -6.29 -30.01
CA SER A 26 -10.65 -6.39 -29.97
C SER A 26 -11.16 -6.36 -28.54
N VAL A 27 -10.44 -7.03 -27.63
CA VAL A 27 -10.72 -6.99 -26.19
C VAL A 27 -10.46 -5.58 -25.64
N ARG A 28 -9.39 -4.91 -26.08
CA ARG A 28 -9.11 -3.52 -25.67
C ARG A 28 -10.19 -2.54 -26.09
N ALA A 29 -10.76 -2.71 -27.27
CA ALA A 29 -11.84 -1.86 -27.76
C ALA A 29 -13.15 -2.08 -27.00
N ASN A 30 -13.41 -3.31 -26.53
CA ASN A 30 -14.70 -3.72 -25.97
C ASN A 30 -14.58 -4.30 -24.55
N VAL A 31 -13.71 -3.75 -23.71
CA VAL A 31 -13.37 -4.30 -22.39
C VAL A 31 -14.59 -4.69 -21.54
N ALA A 32 -15.67 -3.90 -21.59
CA ALA A 32 -16.90 -4.15 -20.86
C ALA A 32 -17.49 -5.56 -21.14
N ASP A 33 -17.44 -6.00 -22.39
CA ASP A 33 -18.02 -7.27 -22.86
C ASP A 33 -17.15 -8.48 -22.53
N TYR A 34 -15.91 -8.23 -22.09
CA TYR A 34 -14.92 -9.24 -21.74
C TYR A 34 -14.65 -9.32 -20.24
N LEU A 35 -15.39 -8.58 -19.42
CA LEU A 35 -15.37 -8.77 -17.97
C LEU A 35 -15.80 -10.20 -17.62
N GLY A 36 -15.02 -10.87 -16.77
CA GLY A 36 -15.21 -12.26 -16.37
C GLY A 36 -14.70 -13.29 -17.38
N LYS A 37 -14.20 -12.88 -18.56
CA LYS A 37 -13.66 -13.79 -19.57
C LYS A 37 -12.12 -13.89 -19.49
N PRO A 38 -11.55 -15.06 -19.80
CA PRO A 38 -10.10 -15.21 -19.90
C PRO A 38 -9.58 -14.42 -21.11
N THR A 39 -8.46 -13.74 -20.91
CA THR A 39 -7.76 -12.94 -21.92
C THR A 39 -6.25 -12.98 -21.67
N LYS A 40 -5.47 -12.59 -22.68
CA LYS A 40 -4.02 -12.48 -22.57
C LYS A 40 -3.60 -11.05 -22.25
N VAL A 41 -2.77 -10.91 -21.23
CA VAL A 41 -2.22 -9.63 -20.79
C VAL A 41 -0.69 -9.67 -20.76
N ILE A 42 -0.08 -8.53 -21.05
CA ILE A 42 1.36 -8.32 -20.98
C ILE A 42 1.68 -7.83 -19.57
N TRP A 43 2.55 -8.55 -18.87
CA TRP A 43 3.08 -8.14 -17.58
C TRP A 43 4.61 -8.25 -17.59
N GLY A 44 5.28 -7.10 -17.47
CA GLY A 44 6.72 -7.01 -17.69
C GLY A 44 7.09 -7.34 -19.13
N LYS A 45 7.77 -8.46 -19.35
CA LYS A 45 8.23 -8.94 -20.68
C LYS A 45 7.54 -10.24 -21.13
N LYS A 46 6.51 -10.68 -20.42
CA LYS A 46 5.84 -11.97 -20.64
C LYS A 46 4.34 -11.76 -20.82
N ASN A 47 3.72 -12.71 -21.50
CA ASN A 47 2.27 -12.80 -21.65
C ASN A 47 1.73 -13.78 -20.63
N PHE A 48 0.61 -13.43 -20.01
CA PHE A 48 -0.07 -14.25 -19.01
C PHE A 48 -1.54 -14.35 -19.34
N ASP A 49 -2.13 -15.50 -19.03
CA ASP A 49 -3.57 -15.68 -19.07
C ASP A 49 -4.19 -15.11 -17.80
N ALA A 50 -5.16 -14.21 -17.97
CA ALA A 50 -5.80 -13.50 -16.88
C ALA A 50 -7.28 -13.25 -17.17
N VAL A 51 -8.08 -13.04 -16.12
CA VAL A 51 -9.49 -12.69 -16.22
C VAL A 51 -9.67 -11.22 -15.88
N LEU A 52 -10.37 -10.47 -16.73
CA LEU A 52 -10.71 -9.07 -16.46
C LEU A 52 -11.81 -9.03 -15.39
N ARG A 53 -11.56 -8.34 -14.26
CA ARG A 53 -12.51 -8.23 -13.14
C ARG A 53 -13.21 -6.87 -13.07
N GLY A 54 -12.60 -5.84 -13.63
CA GLY A 54 -13.20 -4.50 -13.67
C GLY A 54 -12.41 -3.53 -14.52
N GLN A 55 -13.03 -2.40 -14.83
CA GLN A 55 -12.43 -1.29 -15.58
C GLN A 55 -12.81 0.06 -14.95
N GLY A 56 -11.92 1.05 -15.05
CA GLY A 56 -12.20 2.40 -14.56
C GLY A 56 -10.96 3.27 -14.38
N SER A 57 -11.05 4.21 -13.45
CA SER A 57 -9.91 5.04 -13.07
C SER A 57 -8.89 4.25 -12.24
N LYS A 58 -7.63 4.71 -12.24
CA LYS A 58 -6.56 4.04 -11.49
C LYS A 58 -6.90 3.89 -10.00
N ARG A 59 -7.53 4.90 -9.40
CA ARG A 59 -7.82 4.93 -7.97
C ARG A 59 -8.89 3.90 -7.61
N GLU A 60 -9.98 3.85 -8.37
CA GLU A 60 -11.06 2.87 -8.19
C GLU A 60 -10.56 1.44 -8.35
N MET A 61 -9.75 1.20 -9.39
CA MET A 61 -9.21 -0.14 -9.66
C MET A 61 -8.24 -0.60 -8.58
N ASN A 62 -7.45 0.30 -7.98
CA ASN A 62 -6.62 -0.06 -6.82
C ASN A 62 -7.45 -0.47 -5.61
N VAL A 63 -8.56 0.24 -5.33
CA VAL A 63 -9.46 -0.11 -4.22
C VAL A 63 -10.09 -1.48 -4.47
N MET A 64 -10.61 -1.71 -5.68
CA MET A 64 -11.21 -2.99 -6.07
C MET A 64 -10.20 -4.15 -6.01
N CYS A 65 -8.99 -3.95 -6.55
CA CYS A 65 -7.93 -4.95 -6.52
C CYS A 65 -7.54 -5.34 -5.08
N ASN A 66 -7.40 -4.36 -4.19
CA ASN A 66 -7.10 -4.63 -2.79
C ASN A 66 -8.24 -5.38 -2.09
N SER A 67 -9.49 -5.05 -2.41
CA SER A 67 -10.67 -5.74 -1.87
C SER A 67 -10.71 -7.21 -2.29
N LEU A 68 -10.43 -7.48 -3.57
CA LEU A 68 -10.37 -8.83 -4.13
C LEU A 68 -9.24 -9.66 -3.51
N ALA A 69 -8.03 -9.09 -3.41
CA ALA A 69 -6.90 -9.75 -2.80
C ALA A 69 -7.16 -10.11 -1.32
N LYS A 70 -7.79 -9.20 -0.56
CA LYS A 70 -8.19 -9.48 0.83
C LYS A 70 -9.23 -10.60 0.92
N SER A 71 -10.23 -10.59 0.05
CA SER A 71 -11.29 -11.60 0.06
C SER A 71 -10.76 -13.00 -0.30
N ALA A 72 -9.81 -13.07 -1.23
CA ALA A 72 -9.14 -14.32 -1.58
C ALA A 72 -8.27 -14.86 -0.44
N ALA A 73 -7.59 -13.99 0.31
CA ALA A 73 -6.77 -14.40 1.46
C ALA A 73 -7.61 -14.96 2.63
N VAL A 74 -8.87 -14.53 2.78
CA VAL A 74 -9.79 -15.03 3.82
C VAL A 74 -10.46 -16.34 3.42
N SER A 75 -10.68 -16.56 2.12
CA SER A 75 -11.41 -17.75 1.62
C SER A 75 -10.61 -19.05 1.69
N ASP A 76 -9.28 -18.99 1.83
CA ASP A 76 -8.41 -20.18 2.00
C ASP A 76 -8.38 -20.68 3.47
N GLY A 77 -9.08 -20.00 4.38
CA GLY A 77 -9.05 -20.28 5.81
C GLY A 77 -10.44 -20.42 6.43
N GLY A 78 -11.23 -21.40 5.98
CA GLY A 78 -12.38 -21.94 6.72
C GLY A 78 -13.58 -21.00 6.92
N SER A 79 -14.78 -21.55 6.70
CA SER A 79 -16.04 -20.91 7.11
C SER A 79 -15.97 -20.37 8.53
N ASN A 80 -16.27 -19.09 8.73
CA ASN A 80 -16.87 -18.62 9.96
C ASN A 80 -17.53 -17.25 9.78
N ASP A 81 -18.84 -17.24 9.95
CA ASP A 81 -19.64 -16.09 10.33
C ASP A 81 -19.05 -15.40 11.57
N ASN A 82 -18.43 -14.23 11.41
CA ASN A 82 -18.59 -13.17 12.40
C ASN A 82 -18.10 -11.82 11.86
N ALA A 83 -18.96 -10.82 12.01
CA ALA A 83 -18.61 -9.44 11.85
C ALA A 83 -17.60 -9.01 12.91
N GLN A 84 -16.48 -8.39 12.51
CA GLN A 84 -15.96 -7.23 13.23
C GLN A 84 -14.92 -6.47 12.41
N GLN A 85 -15.18 -5.17 12.33
CA GLN A 85 -14.30 -4.13 11.84
C GLN A 85 -12.90 -4.27 12.44
N ASN A 86 -11.84 -4.17 11.62
CA ASN A 86 -10.60 -3.52 12.07
C ASN A 86 -9.69 -3.07 10.91
N GLU A 87 -9.33 -1.79 11.03
CA GLU A 87 -8.27 -0.97 10.44
C GLU A 87 -7.66 -1.25 9.06
N ILE A 88 -7.75 -0.19 8.25
CA ILE A 88 -7.01 0.05 7.01
C ILE A 88 -5.54 0.36 7.36
N VAL A 89 -4.66 -0.63 7.27
CA VAL A 89 -3.21 -0.38 7.22
C VAL A 89 -2.79 -0.17 5.76
N VAL A 90 -2.71 1.10 5.34
CA VAL A 90 -2.07 1.50 4.08
C VAL A 90 -0.56 1.35 4.25
N THR A 91 0.01 0.21 3.85
CA THR A 91 1.46 0.08 3.71
C THR A 91 1.94 0.84 2.47
N LYS A 92 2.29 2.11 2.69
CA LYS A 92 3.11 2.89 1.75
C LYS A 92 4.44 2.16 1.53
N LYS A 93 4.77 1.87 0.26
CA LYS A 93 6.12 1.50 -0.16
C LYS A 93 7.11 2.58 0.30
N ILE A 94 8.12 2.21 1.07
CA ILE A 94 9.34 3.00 1.21
C ILE A 94 10.48 2.15 0.66
N SER A 95 11.00 2.59 -0.48
CA SER A 95 12.23 2.10 -1.08
C SER A 95 13.37 2.15 -0.08
N ALA A 96 14.01 1.01 0.16
CA ALA A 96 15.27 0.93 0.86
C ALA A 96 16.41 1.53 -0.02
N LYS A 97 17.41 2.08 0.69
CA LYS A 97 18.71 2.63 0.23
C LYS A 97 18.77 4.14 -0.04
N ARG A 98 19.06 4.92 1.01
CA ARG A 98 20.21 5.85 0.99
C ARG A 98 20.64 6.31 2.40
N SER A 99 21.86 5.91 2.75
CA SER A 99 22.88 6.67 3.51
C SER A 99 22.61 7.08 4.96
N GLU A 100 23.31 6.41 5.87
CA GLU A 100 23.76 6.93 7.15
C GLU A 100 24.38 8.33 6.99
N ARG A 101 23.71 9.42 7.40
CA ARG A 101 24.33 10.69 7.87
C ARG A 101 23.28 11.74 8.29
N ALA A 102 22.52 11.52 9.36
CA ALA A 102 21.68 12.59 9.94
C ALA A 102 21.38 12.44 11.44
N LYS A 103 22.24 11.76 12.22
CA LYS A 103 22.15 11.70 13.69
C LYS A 103 22.80 12.93 14.38
N LYS A 104 22.58 14.16 13.89
CA LYS A 104 23.28 15.33 14.48
C LYS A 104 22.50 16.64 14.46
N SER A 105 21.21 16.61 14.82
CA SER A 105 20.41 17.85 14.94
C SER A 105 19.38 17.86 16.08
N ARG A 106 19.47 16.95 17.07
CA ARG A 106 18.56 16.93 18.24
C ARG A 106 19.22 17.20 19.60
N ASP A 107 20.41 17.80 19.63
CA ASP A 107 21.15 18.04 20.88
C ASP A 107 21.35 19.52 21.26
N ILE A 108 20.65 20.47 20.63
CA ILE A 108 20.69 21.90 21.05
C ILE A 108 19.55 22.21 22.02
N ALA A 109 18.36 21.64 21.81
CA ALA A 109 17.19 21.90 22.67
C ALA A 109 17.37 21.37 24.11
N SER A 110 18.16 20.31 24.30
CA SER A 110 18.42 19.73 25.63
C SER A 110 19.49 20.48 26.44
N VAL A 111 20.36 21.26 25.79
CA VAL A 111 21.41 22.06 26.46
C VAL A 111 20.84 23.37 27.02
N LEU A 112 19.89 24.01 26.33
CA LEU A 112 19.25 25.24 26.83
C LEU A 112 18.40 24.99 28.09
N ALA A 113 17.72 23.85 28.18
CA ALA A 113 16.87 23.52 29.34
C ALA A 113 17.66 23.21 30.64
N LYS A 114 18.96 22.92 30.55
CA LYS A 114 19.82 22.67 31.74
C LYS A 114 20.48 23.93 32.30
N ARG A 115 20.47 25.05 31.57
CA ARG A 115 21.10 26.32 32.01
C ARG A 115 20.17 27.27 32.75
N SER A 116 18.87 26.96 32.83
CA SER A 116 17.86 27.79 33.52
C SER A 116 17.60 27.39 34.97
N LYS A 117 18.24 26.33 35.48
CA LYS A 117 18.07 25.82 36.87
C LYS A 117 19.24 26.13 37.82
N SER A 118 20.19 26.97 37.41
CA SER A 118 21.33 27.38 38.27
C SER A 118 21.45 28.90 38.39
N ALA A 119 20.33 29.58 38.59
CA ALA A 119 20.30 30.98 39.02
C ALA A 119 19.21 31.13 40.11
N GLY A 120 19.34 30.32 41.16
CA GLY A 120 18.60 30.45 42.41
C GLY A 120 19.44 31.24 43.40
N VAL A 121 19.06 32.50 43.54
CA VAL A 121 19.44 33.52 44.53
C VAL A 121 19.88 32.94 45.90
N ASN A 122 21.07 33.34 46.35
CA ASN A 122 21.51 33.20 47.74
C ASN A 122 20.70 34.15 48.63
N SER A 123 19.92 33.61 49.57
CA SER A 123 19.42 34.35 50.73
C SER A 123 19.12 33.40 51.89
N SER A 124 19.47 33.85 53.11
CA SER A 124 19.30 33.27 54.45
C SER A 124 20.64 32.85 55.08
N THR A 125 21.31 33.65 55.92
CA THR A 125 20.99 34.18 57.28
C THR A 125 21.29 33.17 58.40
N PHE A 126 22.36 33.47 59.13
CA PHE A 126 22.59 33.48 60.60
C PHE A 126 22.01 32.40 61.55
N ASN A 127 22.93 31.75 62.30
CA ASN A 127 22.96 31.38 63.74
C ASN A 127 24.12 30.35 63.86
N GLU A 128 25.06 30.35 64.82
CA GLU A 128 25.12 30.80 66.21
C GLU A 128 26.58 31.10 66.57
#